data_AF-F0U4H9-F1
#
_entry.id   AF-F0U4H9-F1
#
_cell.length_a   1.000
_cell.length_b   1.000
_cell.length_c   1.000
_cell.angle_alpha   90.00
_cell.angle_beta   90.00
_cell.angle_gamma   90.00
#
_symmetry.space_group_name_H-M   'P 1'
#
loop_
_entity.id
_entity.type
_entity.pdbx_description
1 polymer ?
#
loop_
_entity_poly.entity_id
_entity_poly.type
_entity_poly.pdbx_seq_one_letter_code
_entity_poly.pdbx_strand_id
1 'polypeptide(L)'
;MAVGRSVKQKGRPPVVGQEGIPQGVREYRFQAIKITLPASQDECPSEFIVFTGVPPDVLEHNAIGKTFSYHKQLKTLVLKIALRPHERASRVFERLLQDAIRPMGLEEEIGLDGTARVHGLQRDKEPDCSYRPRILPAGRATKWPSMVVEVANSGSQNQVDADAHWWLENSNGDVKIAVTISIQRTGTRRITIRRWETIGRPTRANPYITVIKLMQEVNIVRQPNGSITTTGTAPLRLPFEKVMLRRPSMLLEGDFLILDEALKELGQEVWEVQDH
;
A
#
# COMPACT_ATOMS: atom_id res chain seq x y z
N MET A 1 -13.02 33.07 -22.99
CA MET A 1 -12.71 32.25 -24.18
C MET A 1 -11.20 32.17 -24.33
N ALA A 2 -10.62 31.02 -24.07
CA ALA A 2 -9.30 30.59 -24.57
C ALA A 2 -9.31 29.05 -24.47
N VAL A 3 -9.42 28.39 -25.63
CA VAL A 3 -9.53 26.93 -25.75
C VAL A 3 -8.13 26.39 -26.03
N GLY A 4 -7.51 25.75 -25.04
CA GLY A 4 -6.22 25.05 -25.20
C GLY A 4 -6.44 23.58 -25.52
N ARG A 5 -6.07 23.14 -26.73
CA ARG A 5 -6.11 21.72 -27.14
C ARG A 5 -5.01 20.93 -26.43
N SER A 6 -5.37 19.84 -25.77
CA SER A 6 -4.43 18.80 -25.33
C SER A 6 -3.98 17.96 -26.54
N VAL A 7 -2.67 17.79 -26.71
CA VAL A 7 -2.09 17.00 -27.81
C VAL A 7 -1.60 15.66 -27.26
N LYS A 8 -2.25 14.59 -27.69
CA LYS A 8 -1.80 13.20 -27.50
C LYS A 8 -0.56 12.98 -28.38
N GLN A 9 0.63 12.80 -27.80
CA GLN A 9 1.79 12.36 -28.60
C GLN A 9 1.92 10.83 -28.52
N LYS A 10 1.98 10.18 -29.70
CA LYS A 10 2.32 8.77 -29.86
C LYS A 10 3.83 8.58 -29.72
N GLY A 11 4.22 7.64 -28.87
CA GLY A 11 5.47 6.85 -28.91
C GLY A 11 6.78 7.60 -29.12
N ARG A 12 7.52 7.82 -28.03
CA ARG A 12 8.98 8.02 -28.07
C ARG A 12 9.69 6.93 -27.26
N PRO A 13 10.94 6.58 -27.61
CA PRO A 13 11.65 5.44 -27.06
C PRO A 13 11.92 5.61 -25.55
N PRO A 14 12.13 4.51 -24.81
CA PRO A 14 12.23 4.55 -23.36
C PRO A 14 13.42 5.42 -22.92
N VAL A 15 13.13 6.41 -22.07
CA VAL A 15 14.15 7.16 -21.34
C VAL A 15 14.64 6.27 -20.19
N VAL A 16 15.95 6.15 -20.07
CA VAL A 16 16.64 5.38 -19.01
C VAL A 16 16.16 5.86 -17.63
N GLY A 17 15.66 4.94 -16.79
CA GLY A 17 15.26 5.23 -15.40
C GLY A 17 13.81 4.85 -14.99
N GLN A 18 13.06 4.08 -15.80
CA GLN A 18 11.67 3.67 -15.52
C GLN A 18 11.51 2.45 -14.58
N GLU A 19 12.37 2.26 -13.59
CA GLU A 19 12.11 1.22 -12.57
C GLU A 19 10.99 1.70 -11.63
N GLY A 20 9.85 1.01 -11.66
CA GLY A 20 8.69 1.28 -10.79
C GLY A 20 7.55 2.11 -11.37
N ILE A 21 7.62 2.55 -12.64
CA ILE A 21 6.49 3.18 -13.33
C ILE A 21 5.65 2.11 -14.04
N PRO A 22 4.32 2.00 -13.80
CA PRO A 22 3.51 0.94 -14.42
C PRO A 22 3.45 1.06 -15.95
N GLN A 23 3.38 -0.07 -16.64
CA GLN A 23 3.15 -0.10 -18.09
C GLN A 23 1.70 0.29 -18.42
N GLY A 24 1.50 0.99 -19.55
CA GLY A 24 0.15 1.39 -20.02
C GLY A 24 -0.44 2.65 -19.36
N VAL A 25 0.39 3.43 -18.66
CA VAL A 25 -0.03 4.64 -17.93
C VAL A 25 -0.17 5.85 -18.87
N ARG A 26 -1.18 6.70 -18.63
CA ARG A 26 -1.27 8.01 -19.28
C ARG A 26 -0.29 8.98 -18.60
N GLU A 27 0.68 9.46 -19.38
CA GLU A 27 1.66 10.45 -18.94
C GLU A 27 1.24 11.86 -19.40
N TYR A 28 1.34 12.83 -18.49
CA TYR A 28 1.06 14.24 -18.77
C TYR A 28 2.23 15.09 -18.30
N ARG A 29 2.64 16.07 -19.12
CA ARG A 29 3.60 17.09 -18.68
C ARG A 29 2.85 18.18 -17.92
N PHE A 30 3.35 18.57 -16.75
CA PHE A 30 2.74 19.64 -15.98
C PHE A 30 2.77 20.97 -16.76
N GLN A 31 1.59 21.49 -17.09
CA GLN A 31 1.37 22.86 -17.58
C GLN A 31 0.31 23.48 -16.67
N ALA A 32 0.58 24.68 -16.17
CA ALA A 32 -0.16 25.30 -15.08
C ALA A 32 -1.71 25.20 -15.20
N ILE A 33 -2.32 24.54 -14.21
CA ILE A 33 -3.71 24.58 -13.74
C ILE A 33 -4.82 23.94 -14.62
N LYS A 34 -5.61 23.10 -13.93
CA LYS A 34 -6.87 22.41 -14.26
C LYS A 34 -6.78 21.24 -15.25
N ILE A 35 -6.33 20.11 -14.72
CA ILE A 35 -6.49 18.81 -15.37
C ILE A 35 -7.90 18.33 -15.07
N THR A 36 -8.78 18.44 -16.06
CA THR A 36 -10.08 17.77 -16.01
C THR A 36 -9.81 16.29 -16.21
N LEU A 37 -9.88 15.52 -15.12
CA LEU A 37 -9.83 14.06 -15.19
C LEU A 37 -11.00 13.56 -16.05
N PRO A 38 -10.81 12.53 -16.90
CA PRO A 38 -11.89 12.02 -17.75
C PRO A 38 -13.09 11.59 -16.90
N ALA A 39 -14.28 11.97 -17.34
CA ALA A 39 -15.55 11.75 -16.64
C ALA A 39 -16.02 10.28 -16.62
N SER A 40 -15.39 9.40 -17.39
CA SER A 40 -15.71 7.97 -17.42
C SER A 40 -14.45 7.11 -17.63
N GLN A 41 -14.44 5.93 -17.01
CA GLN A 41 -13.30 5.00 -16.96
C GLN A 41 -13.24 4.00 -18.12
N ASP A 42 -14.22 4.02 -19.05
CA ASP A 42 -14.16 3.16 -20.24
C ASP A 42 -12.95 3.46 -21.15
N GLU A 43 -12.23 4.56 -20.89
CA GLU A 43 -11.05 4.94 -21.66
C GLU A 43 -9.68 4.74 -20.97
N CYS A 44 -9.59 4.26 -19.72
CA CYS A 44 -8.29 4.16 -19.02
C CYS A 44 -8.13 2.88 -18.18
N PRO A 45 -7.36 1.88 -18.67
CA PRO A 45 -7.18 0.60 -17.97
C PRO A 45 -6.20 0.66 -16.78
N SER A 46 -5.44 1.74 -16.62
CA SER A 46 -4.44 1.90 -15.55
C SER A 46 -5.00 2.70 -14.37
N GLU A 47 -4.73 2.23 -13.15
CA GLU A 47 -5.09 2.92 -11.89
C GLU A 47 -4.19 4.12 -11.60
N PHE A 48 -3.19 4.37 -12.43
CA PHE A 48 -2.19 5.40 -12.18
C PHE A 48 -2.26 6.50 -13.24
N ILE A 49 -2.02 7.72 -12.79
CA ILE A 49 -1.76 8.86 -13.65
C ILE A 49 -0.39 9.42 -13.28
N VAL A 50 0.47 9.58 -14.28
CA VAL A 50 1.82 10.09 -14.07
C VAL A 50 1.91 11.52 -14.61
N PHE A 51 2.37 12.43 -13.75
CA PHE A 51 2.71 13.79 -14.12
C PHE A 51 4.21 14.00 -14.02
N THR A 52 4.82 14.55 -15.07
CA THR A 52 6.25 14.88 -15.10
C THR A 52 6.48 16.38 -15.08
N GLY A 53 7.61 16.79 -14.50
CA GLY A 53 7.97 18.21 -14.34
C GLY A 53 7.14 18.94 -13.29
N VAL A 54 6.55 18.24 -12.32
CA VAL A 54 5.73 18.81 -11.25
C VAL A 54 6.66 19.49 -10.22
N PRO A 55 6.50 20.80 -9.96
CA PRO A 55 7.23 21.48 -8.88
C PRO A 55 6.82 20.96 -7.49
N PRO A 56 7.74 20.83 -6.52
CA PRO A 56 7.45 20.24 -5.21
C PRO A 56 6.45 21.04 -4.36
N ASP A 57 6.38 22.36 -4.52
CA ASP A 57 5.46 23.28 -3.86
C ASP A 57 3.97 23.02 -4.21
N VAL A 58 3.71 22.40 -5.36
CA VAL A 58 2.35 21.98 -5.76
C VAL A 58 1.78 20.92 -4.82
N LEU A 59 2.63 20.18 -4.11
CA LEU A 59 2.23 19.06 -3.23
C LEU A 59 1.92 19.50 -1.80
N GLU A 60 2.33 20.71 -1.41
CA GLU A 60 2.08 21.25 -0.06
C GLU A 60 0.61 21.64 0.13
N HIS A 61 -0.06 21.93 -0.99
CA HIS A 61 -1.49 22.19 -1.03
C HIS A 61 -2.16 20.84 -1.30
N ASN A 62 -2.81 20.23 -0.30
CA ASN A 62 -3.58 18.97 -0.37
C ASN A 62 -4.77 19.01 -1.37
N ALA A 63 -4.58 19.57 -2.56
CA ALA A 63 -5.56 19.67 -3.64
C ALA A 63 -5.78 18.31 -4.35
N ILE A 64 -5.06 17.28 -3.94
CA ILE A 64 -5.14 15.94 -4.50
C ILE A 64 -5.72 15.03 -3.41
N GLY A 65 -7.04 14.89 -3.36
CA GLY A 65 -7.73 13.95 -2.47
C GLY A 65 -7.53 12.48 -2.87
N LYS A 66 -6.31 12.11 -3.28
CA LYS A 66 -5.92 10.78 -3.73
C LYS A 66 -4.50 10.47 -3.27
N THR A 67 -4.28 9.23 -2.83
CA THR A 67 -2.96 8.69 -2.48
C THR A 67 -1.97 8.90 -3.63
N PHE A 68 -0.77 9.34 -3.31
CA PHE A 68 0.26 9.56 -4.33
C PHE A 68 1.66 9.16 -3.88
N SER A 69 2.54 9.15 -4.89
CA SER A 69 3.97 9.05 -4.72
C SER A 69 4.66 10.13 -5.55
N TYR A 70 5.60 10.87 -4.96
CA TYR A 70 6.36 11.89 -5.67
C TYR A 70 7.85 11.60 -5.66
N HIS A 71 8.44 11.44 -6.84
CA HIS A 71 9.87 11.24 -7.06
C HIS A 71 10.55 12.58 -7.25
N LYS A 72 11.35 12.99 -6.25
CA LYS A 72 11.90 14.36 -6.15
C LYS A 72 12.86 14.69 -7.29
N GLN A 73 13.80 13.80 -7.60
CA GLN A 73 14.80 14.01 -8.64
C GLN A 73 14.18 14.08 -10.03
N LEU A 74 13.19 13.22 -10.28
CA LEU A 74 12.50 13.16 -11.57
C LEU A 74 11.43 14.24 -11.73
N LYS A 75 11.07 14.94 -10.64
CA LYS A 75 9.90 15.83 -10.56
C LYS A 75 8.65 15.12 -11.08
N THR A 76 8.49 13.86 -10.67
CA THR A 76 7.43 12.97 -11.17
C THR A 76 6.44 12.67 -10.06
N LEU A 77 5.19 13.04 -10.28
CA LEU A 77 4.06 12.72 -9.40
C LEU A 77 3.29 11.54 -10.00
N VAL A 78 3.19 10.46 -9.24
CA VAL A 78 2.38 9.29 -9.56
C VAL A 78 1.14 9.35 -8.69
N LEU A 79 -0.01 9.66 -9.29
CA LEU A 79 -1.29 9.60 -8.63
C LEU A 79 -1.86 8.20 -8.75
N LYS A 80 -2.30 7.66 -7.63
CA LYS A 80 -3.05 6.40 -7.57
C LYS A 80 -4.54 6.74 -7.50
N ILE A 81 -5.32 6.18 -8.41
CA ILE A 81 -6.77 6.28 -8.40
C ILE A 81 -7.29 5.09 -7.62
N ALA A 82 -7.63 5.32 -6.35
CA ALA A 82 -8.34 4.33 -5.57
C ALA A 82 -9.73 4.04 -6.17
N LEU A 83 -9.98 2.78 -6.51
CA LEU A 83 -11.29 2.29 -6.92
C LEU A 83 -12.08 1.81 -5.70
N ARG A 84 -13.40 1.62 -5.85
CA ARG A 84 -14.24 1.13 -4.74
C ARG A 84 -13.75 -0.17 -4.10
N PRO A 85 -13.30 -1.20 -4.85
CA PRO A 85 -12.73 -2.42 -4.25
C PRO A 85 -11.47 -2.17 -3.43
N HIS A 86 -10.63 -1.23 -3.87
CA HIS A 86 -9.43 -0.81 -3.16
C HIS A 86 -9.78 -0.19 -1.81
N GLU A 87 -10.65 0.83 -1.82
CA GLU A 87 -11.08 1.49 -0.57
C GLU A 87 -11.79 0.52 0.36
N ARG A 88 -12.62 -0.38 -0.19
CA ARG A 88 -13.30 -1.40 0.60
C ARG A 88 -12.30 -2.33 1.26
N ALA A 89 -11.29 -2.82 0.54
CA ALA A 89 -10.27 -3.69 1.11
C ALA A 89 -9.48 -3.00 2.23
N SER A 90 -9.08 -1.74 2.05
CA SER A 90 -8.38 -0.96 3.08
C SER A 90 -9.21 -0.83 4.35
N ARG A 91 -10.50 -0.49 4.22
CA ARG A 91 -11.42 -0.28 5.36
C ARG A 91 -11.78 -1.58 6.07
N VAL A 92 -12.03 -2.64 5.32
CA VAL A 92 -12.30 -3.96 5.91
C VAL A 92 -11.06 -4.46 6.63
N PHE A 93 -9.86 -4.34 6.04
CA PHE A 93 -8.63 -4.72 6.71
C PHE A 93 -8.40 -3.95 8.02
N GLU A 94 -8.61 -2.62 8.02
CA GLU A 94 -8.52 -1.79 9.23
C GLU A 94 -9.50 -2.27 10.32
N ARG A 95 -10.75 -2.59 9.96
CA ARG A 95 -11.74 -3.15 10.87
C ARG A 95 -11.30 -4.50 11.45
N LEU A 96 -10.82 -5.42 10.60
CA LEU A 96 -10.34 -6.73 11.04
C LEU A 96 -9.13 -6.63 11.97
N LEU A 97 -8.24 -5.67 11.73
CA LEU A 97 -7.15 -5.36 12.64
C LEU A 97 -7.69 -4.85 13.98
N GLN A 98 -8.66 -3.93 13.96
CA GLN A 98 -9.31 -3.43 15.18
C GLN A 98 -9.98 -4.54 16.01
N ASP A 99 -10.62 -5.51 15.34
CA ASP A 99 -11.24 -6.65 16.02
C ASP A 99 -10.19 -7.60 16.62
N ALA A 100 -8.98 -7.68 16.03
CA ALA A 100 -7.88 -8.46 16.58
C ALA A 100 -7.19 -7.77 17.78
N ILE A 101 -7.14 -6.44 17.84
CA ILE A 101 -6.52 -5.69 18.95
C ILE A 101 -7.46 -5.49 20.14
N ARG A 102 -8.78 -5.38 19.91
CA ARG A 102 -9.78 -5.06 20.94
C ARG A 102 -9.78 -6.02 22.13
N PRO A 103 -9.74 -7.35 21.93
CA PRO A 103 -9.66 -8.30 23.04
C PRO A 103 -8.40 -8.16 23.90
N MET A 104 -7.37 -7.48 23.38
CA MET A 104 -6.10 -7.23 24.09
C MET A 104 -6.09 -5.88 24.82
N GLY A 105 -7.12 -5.04 24.65
CA GLY A 105 -7.22 -3.71 25.28
C GLY A 105 -6.29 -2.65 24.69
N LEU A 106 -5.93 -2.78 23.41
CA LEU A 106 -4.90 -1.97 22.76
C LEU A 106 -5.46 -0.87 21.84
N GLU A 107 -6.77 -0.65 21.83
CA GLU A 107 -7.42 0.33 20.93
C GLU A 107 -6.87 1.74 21.12
N GLU A 108 -6.57 2.11 22.36
CA GLU A 108 -5.98 3.40 22.69
C GLU A 108 -4.45 3.41 22.58
N GLU A 109 -3.82 2.25 22.42
CA GLU A 109 -2.36 2.12 22.33
C GLU A 109 -1.84 2.14 20.89
N ILE A 110 -2.63 1.66 19.92
CA ILE A 110 -2.28 1.74 18.51
C ILE A 110 -2.84 3.03 17.88
N GLY A 111 -1.96 3.77 17.22
CA GLY A 111 -2.32 4.90 16.37
C GLY A 111 -2.70 4.42 14.97
N LEU A 112 -3.88 4.83 14.49
CA LEU A 112 -4.36 4.62 13.14
C LEU A 112 -4.06 5.89 12.32
N ASP A 113 -2.87 5.95 11.71
CA ASP A 113 -2.40 7.15 11.02
C ASP A 113 -2.93 7.24 9.57
N GLY A 114 -3.62 6.20 9.09
CA GLY A 114 -4.28 6.18 7.78
C GLY A 114 -3.30 6.47 6.65
N THR A 115 -3.60 7.46 5.82
CA THR A 115 -2.81 7.85 4.63
C THR A 115 -1.76 8.93 4.92
N ALA A 116 -1.34 9.11 6.18
CA ALA A 116 -0.37 10.12 6.54
C ALA A 116 0.90 10.05 5.68
N ARG A 117 1.23 11.17 5.02
CA ARG A 117 2.36 11.26 4.10
C ARG A 117 3.68 11.10 4.81
N VAL A 118 4.55 10.27 4.24
CA VAL A 118 5.93 10.14 4.68
C VAL A 118 6.88 10.77 3.68
N HIS A 119 7.74 11.66 4.18
CA HIS A 119 8.74 12.34 3.37
C HIS A 119 10.05 11.55 3.33
N GLY A 120 10.24 10.67 2.35
CA GLY A 120 11.49 9.95 2.16
C GLY A 120 12.59 10.83 1.57
N LEU A 121 13.83 10.30 1.52
CA LEU A 121 14.96 11.03 0.96
C LEU A 121 14.76 11.32 -0.53
N GLN A 122 14.39 10.28 -1.29
CA GLN A 122 14.23 10.37 -2.75
C GLN A 122 12.76 10.50 -3.18
N ARG A 123 11.84 9.96 -2.36
CA ARG A 123 10.43 9.82 -2.70
C ARG A 123 9.57 10.20 -1.50
N ASP A 124 8.52 10.98 -1.72
CA ASP A 124 7.45 11.17 -0.74
C ASP A 124 6.31 10.22 -1.11
N LYS A 125 5.73 9.53 -0.12
CA LYS A 125 4.69 8.53 -0.37
C LYS A 125 3.65 8.53 0.73
N GLU A 126 2.40 8.33 0.32
CA GLU A 126 1.26 8.08 1.22
C GLU A 126 0.95 6.58 1.18
N PRO A 127 0.84 5.91 2.34
CA PRO A 127 0.36 4.54 2.41
C PRO A 127 -1.16 4.50 2.23
N ASP A 128 -1.75 3.33 1.94
CA ASP A 128 -3.21 3.19 1.96
C ASP A 128 -3.74 3.08 3.40
N CYS A 129 -3.01 2.35 4.25
CA CYS A 129 -3.16 2.40 5.70
C CYS A 129 -1.80 2.38 6.40
N SER A 130 -1.70 3.03 7.56
CA SER A 130 -0.51 2.98 8.39
C SER A 130 -0.83 2.99 9.87
N TYR A 131 0.03 2.30 10.63
CA TYR A 131 -0.16 2.05 12.04
C TYR A 131 1.16 2.16 12.79
N ARG A 132 1.10 2.66 14.02
CA ARG A 132 2.23 2.69 14.96
C ARG A 132 1.72 2.73 16.40
N PRO A 133 2.49 2.29 17.40
CA PRO A 133 2.10 2.51 18.78
C PRO A 133 2.15 4.02 19.08
N ARG A 134 1.22 4.50 19.91
CA ARG A 134 1.17 5.91 20.32
C ARG A 134 2.39 6.29 21.15
N ILE A 135 2.87 5.35 21.97
CA ILE A 135 4.11 5.47 22.73
C ILE A 135 5.22 4.79 21.93
N LEU A 136 6.18 5.58 21.44
CA LEU A 136 7.31 5.09 20.69
C LEU A 136 8.51 4.78 21.62
N PRO A 137 9.37 3.81 21.26
CA PRO A 137 10.64 3.61 21.94
C PRO A 137 11.47 4.89 21.99
N ALA A 138 12.22 5.08 23.08
CA ALA A 138 13.09 6.24 23.25
C ALA A 138 14.06 6.39 22.07
N GLY A 139 14.16 7.61 21.54
CA GLY A 139 15.03 7.93 20.41
C GLY A 139 14.45 7.59 19.02
N ARG A 140 13.28 6.94 18.93
CA ARG A 140 12.62 6.69 17.64
C ARG A 140 11.83 7.93 17.20
N ALA A 141 11.99 8.31 15.93
CA ALA A 141 11.22 9.40 15.33
C ALA A 141 9.77 9.00 15.02
N THR A 142 8.86 9.98 15.01
CA THR A 142 7.44 9.81 14.63
C THR A 142 7.20 9.73 13.13
N LYS A 143 8.26 9.90 12.33
CA LYS A 143 8.19 10.03 10.87
C LYS A 143 7.66 8.78 10.16
N TRP A 144 8.07 7.59 10.61
CA TRP A 144 7.74 6.33 9.95
C TRP A 144 6.81 5.48 10.82
N PRO A 145 5.75 4.91 10.24
CA PRO A 145 4.91 3.94 10.94
C PRO A 145 5.70 2.66 11.27
N SER A 146 5.17 1.81 12.14
CA SER A 146 5.74 0.46 12.36
C SER A 146 5.17 -0.55 11.37
N MET A 147 3.95 -0.33 10.89
CA MET A 147 3.28 -1.17 9.90
C MET A 147 2.57 -0.33 8.84
N VAL A 148 2.67 -0.76 7.59
CA VAL A 148 1.97 -0.17 6.44
C VAL A 148 1.17 -1.22 5.68
N VAL A 149 0.10 -0.79 5.03
CA VAL A 149 -0.69 -1.59 4.10
C VAL A 149 -0.76 -0.87 2.76
N GLU A 150 -0.49 -1.61 1.69
CA GLU A 150 -0.64 -1.17 0.31
C GLU A 150 -1.62 -2.09 -0.41
N VAL A 151 -2.64 -1.51 -1.03
CA VAL A 151 -3.69 -2.21 -1.75
C VAL A 151 -3.56 -1.90 -3.24
N ALA A 152 -3.77 -2.86 -4.13
CA ALA A 152 -3.87 -2.56 -5.55
C ALA A 152 -4.77 -3.54 -6.29
N ASN A 153 -5.25 -3.15 -7.47
CA ASN A 153 -6.08 -4.00 -8.31
C ASN A 153 -5.30 -4.53 -9.53
N SER A 154 -5.78 -5.63 -10.12
CA SER A 154 -5.29 -6.37 -11.31
C SER A 154 -4.04 -5.84 -12.02
N GLY A 155 -3.01 -6.69 -12.13
CA GLY A 155 -1.79 -6.41 -12.90
C GLY A 155 -0.70 -5.69 -12.11
N SER A 156 -0.94 -5.43 -10.82
CA SER A 156 -0.10 -4.58 -9.97
C SER A 156 0.58 -5.33 -8.81
N GLN A 157 0.56 -6.66 -8.77
CA GLN A 157 1.24 -7.41 -7.69
C GLN A 157 2.72 -7.00 -7.57
N ASN A 158 3.42 -6.95 -8.70
CA ASN A 158 4.81 -6.50 -8.74
C ASN A 158 4.96 -5.05 -8.24
N GLN A 159 3.94 -4.21 -8.44
CA GLN A 159 3.96 -2.82 -8.01
C GLN A 159 3.74 -2.69 -6.51
N VAL A 160 2.76 -3.39 -5.93
CA VAL A 160 2.57 -3.36 -4.47
C VAL A 160 3.73 -4.03 -3.74
N ASP A 161 4.34 -5.06 -4.34
CA ASP A 161 5.56 -5.66 -3.81
C ASP A 161 6.72 -4.65 -3.86
N ALA A 162 6.88 -3.89 -4.96
CA ALA A 162 7.87 -2.83 -5.04
C ALA A 162 7.61 -1.70 -4.00
N ASP A 163 6.34 -1.36 -3.74
CA ASP A 163 5.99 -0.39 -2.71
C ASP A 163 6.29 -0.93 -1.30
N ALA A 164 6.01 -2.20 -1.02
CA ALA A 164 6.41 -2.85 0.23
C ALA A 164 7.93 -2.83 0.43
N HIS A 165 8.69 -3.13 -0.63
CA HIS A 165 10.14 -3.01 -0.63
C HIS A 165 10.60 -1.60 -0.31
N TRP A 166 10.01 -0.60 -0.98
CA TRP A 166 10.35 0.80 -0.76
C TRP A 166 10.16 1.21 0.71
N TRP A 167 9.05 0.85 1.34
CA TRP A 167 8.79 1.15 2.76
C TRP A 167 9.82 0.51 3.70
N LEU A 168 10.19 -0.74 3.46
CA LEU A 168 11.12 -1.49 4.30
C LEU A 168 12.57 -1.03 4.12
N GLU A 169 12.99 -0.68 2.90
CA GLU A 169 14.33 -0.17 2.59
C GLU A 169 14.55 1.28 3.04
N ASN A 170 13.59 2.17 2.78
CA ASN A 170 13.78 3.61 2.96
C ASN A 170 13.52 4.10 4.39
N SER A 171 12.90 3.27 5.22
CA SER A 171 12.63 3.59 6.62
C SER A 171 13.81 3.35 7.55
N ASN A 172 14.94 2.83 7.04
CA ASN A 172 16.11 2.44 7.85
C ASN A 172 15.72 1.49 9.01
N GLY A 173 14.77 0.60 8.74
CA GLY A 173 14.25 -0.36 9.71
C GLY A 173 13.16 0.17 10.64
N ASP A 174 12.68 1.40 10.52
CA ASP A 174 11.56 1.88 11.34
C ASP A 174 10.24 1.18 10.98
N VAL A 175 9.98 0.95 9.70
CA VAL A 175 8.88 0.09 9.25
C VAL A 175 9.30 -1.36 9.47
N LYS A 176 8.54 -2.08 10.27
CA LYS A 176 8.81 -3.48 10.64
C LYS A 176 8.03 -4.46 9.80
N ILE A 177 6.86 -4.06 9.31
CA ILE A 177 5.95 -4.87 8.52
C ILE A 177 5.39 -4.04 7.36
N ALA A 178 5.46 -4.57 6.15
CA ALA A 178 4.66 -4.09 5.02
C ALA A 178 3.69 -5.18 4.59
N VAL A 179 2.39 -4.88 4.58
CA VAL A 179 1.35 -5.77 4.09
C VAL A 179 0.92 -5.30 2.70
N THR A 180 0.83 -6.21 1.74
CA THR A 180 0.24 -5.92 0.42
C THR A 180 -1.05 -6.68 0.23
N ILE A 181 -2.07 -6.04 -0.35
CA ILE A 181 -3.36 -6.64 -0.70
C ILE A 181 -3.58 -6.43 -2.19
N SER A 182 -3.56 -7.50 -2.95
CA SER A 182 -3.71 -7.49 -4.41
C SER A 182 -5.04 -8.10 -4.80
N ILE A 183 -5.89 -7.32 -5.46
CA ILE A 183 -7.26 -7.69 -5.82
C ILE A 183 -7.31 -8.02 -7.31
N GLN A 184 -7.64 -9.26 -7.66
CA GLN A 184 -7.78 -9.69 -9.04
C GLN A 184 -9.14 -9.26 -9.61
N ARG A 185 -9.12 -8.37 -10.60
CA ARG A 185 -10.31 -7.82 -11.30
C ARG A 185 -10.90 -8.77 -12.33
N THR A 186 -10.07 -9.55 -13.01
CA THR A 186 -10.46 -10.36 -14.18
C THR A 186 -10.19 -11.84 -13.95
N GLY A 187 -11.07 -12.68 -14.49
CA GLY A 187 -10.99 -14.14 -14.31
C GLY A 187 -11.39 -14.56 -12.89
N THR A 188 -10.64 -15.50 -12.31
CA THR A 188 -10.90 -16.00 -10.97
C THR A 188 -10.83 -14.88 -9.94
N ARG A 189 -11.91 -14.70 -9.18
CA ARG A 189 -11.99 -13.75 -8.06
C ARG A 189 -11.02 -14.20 -6.97
N ARG A 190 -9.93 -13.45 -6.82
CA ARG A 190 -8.84 -13.75 -5.90
C ARG A 190 -8.33 -12.47 -5.26
N ILE A 191 -8.06 -12.52 -3.97
CA ILE A 191 -7.33 -11.50 -3.23
C ILE A 191 -6.10 -12.15 -2.63
N THR A 192 -4.94 -11.57 -2.85
CA THR A 192 -3.68 -12.05 -2.27
C THR A 192 -3.20 -11.06 -1.23
N ILE A 193 -3.03 -11.53 -0.01
CA ILE A 193 -2.45 -10.77 1.08
C ILE A 193 -1.03 -11.30 1.34
N ARG A 194 -0.04 -10.41 1.29
CA ARG A 194 1.36 -10.75 1.59
C ARG A 194 1.87 -9.93 2.76
N ARG A 195 2.65 -10.55 3.64
CA ARG A 195 3.39 -9.88 4.71
C ARG A 195 4.88 -9.92 4.40
N TRP A 196 5.48 -8.74 4.29
CA TRP A 196 6.89 -8.54 4.02
C TRP A 196 7.60 -7.96 5.23
N GLU A 197 8.83 -8.42 5.46
CA GLU A 197 9.65 -7.95 6.58
C GLU A 197 11.12 -7.89 6.20
N THR A 198 11.84 -6.99 6.86
CA THR A 198 13.31 -6.99 6.85
C THR A 198 13.83 -7.99 7.87
N ILE A 199 14.62 -8.95 7.42
CA ILE A 199 15.27 -9.95 8.27
C ILE A 199 16.80 -9.82 8.21
N GLY A 200 17.48 -10.12 9.31
CA GLY A 200 18.94 -10.24 9.33
C GLY A 200 19.37 -11.49 8.54
N ARG A 201 20.35 -11.34 7.66
CA ARG A 201 20.97 -12.45 6.92
C ARG A 201 22.49 -12.38 7.02
N PRO A 202 23.05 -12.42 8.24
CA PRO A 202 24.48 -12.23 8.47
C PRO A 202 25.32 -13.13 7.56
N THR A 203 26.34 -12.55 6.94
CA THR A 203 27.36 -13.27 6.19
C THR A 203 28.70 -13.16 6.90
N ARG A 204 29.66 -14.04 6.58
CA ARG A 204 31.03 -13.94 7.13
C ARG A 204 31.68 -12.57 6.87
N ALA A 205 31.33 -11.92 5.74
CA ALA A 205 31.87 -10.62 5.35
C ALA A 205 31.09 -9.43 5.95
N ASN A 206 29.80 -9.59 6.23
CA ASN A 206 28.96 -8.54 6.80
C ASN A 206 27.89 -9.15 7.74
N PRO A 207 28.04 -8.99 9.07
CA PRO A 207 27.08 -9.52 10.04
C PRO A 207 25.79 -8.69 10.14
N TYR A 208 25.78 -7.47 9.60
CA TYR A 208 24.65 -6.55 9.71
C TYR A 208 23.77 -6.52 8.46
N ILE A 209 24.07 -7.34 7.46
CA ILE A 209 23.29 -7.34 6.22
C ILE A 209 21.86 -7.80 6.50
N THR A 210 20.91 -7.03 5.99
CA THR A 210 19.49 -7.34 6.04
C THR A 210 18.94 -7.57 4.65
N VAL A 211 17.91 -8.40 4.54
CA VAL A 211 17.18 -8.63 3.29
C VAL A 211 15.69 -8.52 3.56
N ILE A 212 14.95 -8.03 2.57
CA ILE A 212 13.48 -8.09 2.60
C ILE A 212 13.05 -9.49 2.19
N LYS A 213 12.11 -10.06 2.95
CA LYS A 213 11.59 -11.40 2.72
C LYS A 213 10.07 -11.40 2.81
N LEU A 214 9.45 -12.15 1.90
CA LEU A 214 8.06 -12.55 2.00
C LEU A 214 7.91 -13.57 3.14
N MET A 215 7.21 -13.19 4.20
CA MET A 215 7.06 -14.00 5.41
C MET A 215 5.79 -14.83 5.40
N GLN A 216 4.70 -14.27 4.86
CA GLN A 216 3.42 -14.96 4.68
C GLN A 216 2.78 -14.53 3.37
N GLU A 217 2.09 -15.47 2.74
CA GLU A 217 1.15 -15.24 1.65
C GLU A 217 -0.15 -15.98 1.97
N VAL A 218 -1.26 -15.26 1.88
CA VAL A 218 -2.63 -15.77 2.03
C VAL A 218 -3.39 -15.44 0.75
N ASN A 219 -4.02 -16.43 0.14
CA ASN A 219 -4.87 -16.23 -1.02
C ASN A 219 -6.32 -16.50 -0.63
N ILE A 220 -7.21 -15.52 -0.81
CA ILE A 220 -8.65 -15.64 -0.64
C ILE A 220 -9.25 -15.82 -2.03
N VAL A 221 -9.95 -16.93 -2.27
CA VAL A 221 -10.42 -17.32 -3.62
C VAL A 221 -11.93 -17.62 -3.58
N ARG A 222 -12.68 -17.00 -4.50
CA ARG A 222 -14.08 -17.38 -4.76
C ARG A 222 -14.09 -18.56 -5.72
N GLN A 223 -14.59 -19.68 -5.25
CA GLN A 223 -14.73 -20.89 -6.05
C GLN A 223 -15.92 -20.76 -7.03
N PRO A 224 -15.96 -21.55 -8.12
CA PRO A 224 -17.06 -21.53 -9.07
C PRO A 224 -18.44 -21.84 -8.44
N ASN A 225 -18.47 -22.61 -7.36
CA ASN A 225 -19.69 -22.92 -6.61
C ASN A 225 -20.14 -21.78 -5.67
N GLY A 226 -19.46 -20.63 -5.70
CA GLY A 226 -19.75 -19.46 -4.86
C GLY A 226 -19.10 -19.48 -3.47
N SER A 227 -18.56 -20.62 -3.02
CA SER A 227 -17.87 -20.69 -1.72
C SER A 227 -16.56 -19.90 -1.74
N ILE A 228 -16.17 -19.40 -0.56
CA ILE A 228 -14.91 -18.66 -0.38
C ILE A 228 -13.96 -19.55 0.42
N THR A 229 -12.76 -19.76 -0.13
CA THR A 229 -11.70 -20.51 0.55
C THR A 229 -10.48 -19.63 0.72
N THR A 230 -9.73 -19.85 1.80
CA THR A 230 -8.36 -19.34 1.89
C THR A 230 -7.36 -20.46 1.63
N THR A 231 -6.23 -20.12 1.03
CA THR A 231 -5.09 -21.01 0.82
C THR A 231 -3.79 -20.29 1.19
N GLY A 232 -2.71 -21.05 1.36
CA GLY A 232 -1.41 -20.53 1.79
C GLY A 232 -1.27 -20.55 3.31
N THR A 233 -0.71 -19.47 3.86
CA THR A 233 -0.28 -19.38 5.27
C THR A 233 -1.29 -18.64 6.16
N ALA A 234 -2.57 -19.02 6.07
CA ALA A 234 -3.62 -18.52 6.95
C ALA A 234 -3.50 -19.15 8.36
N PRO A 235 -3.92 -18.46 9.45
CA PRO A 235 -4.41 -17.07 9.49
C PRO A 235 -3.31 -16.05 9.21
N LEU A 236 -3.69 -14.83 8.83
CA LEU A 236 -2.72 -13.75 8.70
C LEU A 236 -2.25 -13.34 10.10
N ARG A 237 -0.93 -13.44 10.34
CA ARG A 237 -0.31 -13.16 11.64
C ARG A 237 0.55 -11.91 11.55
N LEU A 238 0.28 -10.94 12.42
CA LEU A 238 1.05 -9.70 12.55
C LEU A 238 1.79 -9.73 13.89
N PRO A 239 3.13 -9.90 13.90
CA PRO A 239 3.88 -10.02 15.15
C PRO A 239 3.73 -8.80 16.05
N PHE A 240 3.33 -9.03 17.30
CA PHE A 240 3.04 -7.98 18.29
C PHE A 240 4.23 -7.04 18.46
N GLU A 241 5.42 -7.60 18.70
CA GLU A 241 6.63 -6.80 18.96
C GLU A 241 7.01 -5.91 17.78
N LYS A 242 6.61 -6.28 16.56
CA LYS A 242 6.90 -5.50 15.35
C LYS A 242 5.90 -4.39 15.14
N VAL A 243 4.63 -4.62 15.45
CA VAL A 243 3.59 -3.60 15.36
C VAL A 243 3.69 -2.63 16.54
N MET A 244 3.77 -3.14 17.77
CA MET A 244 3.74 -2.35 19.01
C MET A 244 5.12 -1.89 19.49
N LEU A 245 6.20 -2.36 18.87
CA LEU A 245 7.59 -1.96 19.17
C LEU A 245 8.03 -2.19 20.62
N ARG A 246 7.32 -3.07 21.33
CA ARG A 246 7.59 -3.50 22.70
C ARG A 246 7.22 -4.97 22.86
N ARG A 247 7.76 -5.61 23.88
CA ARG A 247 7.32 -6.96 24.25
C ARG A 247 5.88 -6.94 24.79
N PRO A 248 5.13 -8.03 24.63
CA PRO A 248 3.92 -8.25 25.41
C PRO A 248 4.23 -8.10 26.90
N SER A 249 3.40 -7.36 27.59
CA SER A 249 3.48 -7.04 29.02
C SER A 249 2.24 -7.49 29.79
N MET A 250 1.11 -7.66 29.10
CA MET A 250 -0.14 -8.20 29.64
C MET A 250 -0.36 -9.64 29.20
N LEU A 251 -1.12 -10.43 29.97
CA LEU A 251 -1.38 -11.85 29.69
C LEU A 251 -2.12 -12.07 28.35
N LEU A 252 -2.97 -11.13 27.95
CA LEU A 252 -3.78 -11.21 26.72
C LEU A 252 -3.04 -10.67 25.48
N GLU A 253 -1.90 -10.00 25.67
CA GLU A 253 -1.13 -9.46 24.55
C GLU A 253 -0.40 -10.58 23.81
N GLY A 254 -0.58 -10.60 22.50
CA GLY A 254 0.05 -11.55 21.60
C GLY A 254 -0.01 -11.06 20.18
N ASP A 255 0.50 -11.88 19.26
CA ASP A 255 0.45 -11.53 17.84
C ASP A 255 -0.99 -11.34 17.37
N PHE A 256 -1.23 -10.32 16.54
CA PHE A 256 -2.56 -10.07 16.00
C PHE A 256 -2.87 -11.10 14.93
N LEU A 257 -3.98 -11.81 15.10
CA LEU A 257 -4.41 -12.87 14.20
C LEU A 257 -5.68 -12.43 13.47
N ILE A 258 -5.60 -12.30 12.15
CA ILE A 258 -6.79 -12.17 11.30
C ILE A 258 -7.12 -13.57 10.79
N LEU A 259 -8.16 -14.15 11.39
CA LEU A 259 -8.56 -15.54 11.21
C LEU A 259 -9.14 -15.82 9.83
N ASP A 260 -9.20 -17.09 9.46
CA ASP A 260 -9.72 -17.56 8.17
C ASP A 260 -11.11 -16.99 7.83
N GLU A 261 -12.05 -17.01 8.78
CA GLU A 261 -13.40 -16.51 8.54
C GLU A 261 -13.43 -14.99 8.31
N ALA A 262 -12.62 -14.23 9.04
CA ALA A 262 -12.46 -12.80 8.82
C ALA A 262 -11.82 -12.49 7.45
N LEU A 263 -10.87 -13.32 6.99
CA LEU A 263 -10.29 -13.19 5.66
C LEU A 263 -11.31 -13.48 4.56
N LYS A 264 -12.21 -14.45 4.75
CA LYS A 264 -13.30 -14.71 3.81
C LYS A 264 -14.31 -13.56 3.78
N GLU A 265 -14.61 -12.94 4.92
CA GLU A 265 -15.44 -11.74 5.02
C GLU A 265 -14.83 -10.58 4.20
N LEU A 266 -13.50 -10.37 4.30
CA LEU A 266 -12.79 -9.41 3.45
C LEU A 266 -12.98 -9.72 1.96
N GLY A 267 -12.85 -10.98 1.56
CA GLY A 267 -13.12 -11.42 0.19
C GLY A 267 -14.54 -11.06 -0.27
N GLN A 268 -15.53 -11.45 0.53
CA GLN A 268 -16.95 -11.22 0.25
C GLN A 268 -17.25 -9.73 0.05
N GLU A 269 -16.88 -8.88 1.01
CA GLU A 269 -17.17 -7.45 0.95
C GLU A 269 -16.48 -6.73 -0.22
N VAL A 270 -15.24 -7.13 -0.54
CA VAL A 270 -14.52 -6.56 -1.67
C VAL A 270 -15.17 -6.95 -2.99
N TRP A 271 -15.60 -8.21 -3.13
CA TRP A 271 -16.24 -8.66 -4.37
C TRP A 271 -17.63 -8.07 -4.58
N GLU A 272 -18.40 -7.80 -3.52
CA GLU A 272 -19.69 -7.10 -3.63
C GLU A 272 -19.56 -5.75 -4.33
N VAL A 273 -18.53 -4.96 -4.00
CA VAL A 273 -18.31 -3.65 -4.64
C VAL A 273 -17.53 -3.73 -5.95
N GLN A 274 -16.96 -4.90 -6.27
CA GLN A 274 -16.26 -5.14 -7.52
C GLN A 274 -17.21 -5.57 -8.64
N ASP A 275 -18.36 -6.14 -8.28
CA ASP A 275 -19.42 -6.58 -9.20
C ASP A 275 -20.39 -5.43 -9.57
N HIS A 276 -20.11 -4.19 -9.14
CA HIS A 276 -20.88 -2.96 -9.37
C HIS A 276 -20.01 -1.83 -9.94
#